data_AF-A0A7J6C2M0-F1
#
_entry.id   AF-A0A7J6C2M0-F1
#
_cell.length_a   1.000
_cell.length_b   1.000
_cell.length_c   1.000
_cell.angle_alpha   90.00
_cell.angle_beta   90.00
_cell.angle_gamma   90.00
#
_symmetry.space_group_name_H-M   'P 1'
#
loop_
_entity.id
_entity.type
_entity.pdbx_description
1 polymer ?
#
loop_
_entity_poly.entity_id
_entity_poly.type
_entity_poly.pdbx_seq_one_letter_code
_entity_poly.pdbx_strand_id
1 'polypeptide(L)'
;MSEERPEVELFVKAGSDGQSIGNCPFSQRLFMVLWLKGVTFNVTTVDMKRKPDILKDLAPGAQPPFLLYGTEVKTDTNKIEEFLEETLCPPKYPRLAARNPESNTAGLDVFSKFSAYIKNSNPQMNDNLEKGLLKALKKLDDYLSSPLPDEIDENSADDVTSSSAPSWTVRSSLWPTATCCPSSTSSKWCVRSFEVSPSLAR
;
A
#
# COMPACT_ATOMS: atom_id res chain seq x y z
N MET A 1 4.11 -28.75 21.57
CA MET A 1 4.38 -27.36 21.99
C MET A 1 3.64 -26.48 21.00
N SER A 2 2.57 -25.84 21.44
CA SER A 2 1.83 -24.91 20.57
C SER A 2 2.75 -23.73 20.32
N GLU A 3 3.23 -23.54 19.08
CA GLU A 3 3.85 -22.28 18.68
C GLU A 3 2.79 -21.20 18.80
N GLU A 4 2.79 -20.52 19.94
CA GLU A 4 1.94 -19.36 20.18
C GLU A 4 2.37 -18.29 19.18
N ARG A 5 1.50 -18.04 18.19
CA ARG A 5 1.80 -17.09 17.13
C ARG A 5 1.82 -15.70 17.75
N PRO A 6 2.88 -14.89 17.52
CA PRO A 6 2.88 -13.51 18.00
C PRO A 6 1.68 -12.78 17.41
N GLU A 7 0.95 -12.08 18.27
CA GLU A 7 -0.21 -11.30 17.87
C GLU A 7 0.23 -10.15 16.95
N VAL A 8 -0.47 -9.98 15.84
CA VAL A 8 -0.17 -8.92 14.87
C VAL A 8 -1.32 -7.93 14.88
N GLU A 9 -1.04 -6.70 15.29
CA GLU A 9 -2.03 -5.64 15.32
C GLU A 9 -1.51 -4.39 14.60
N LEU A 10 -2.25 -3.98 13.56
CA LEU A 10 -1.94 -2.79 12.78
C LEU A 10 -2.78 -1.61 13.28
N PHE A 11 -2.11 -0.56 13.73
CA PHE A 11 -2.75 0.67 14.15
C PHE A 11 -2.78 1.66 12.99
N VAL A 12 -3.98 2.07 12.58
CA VAL A 12 -4.19 2.96 11.42
C VAL A 12 -4.83 4.27 11.85
N LYS A 13 -4.69 5.31 11.03
CA LYS A 13 -5.33 6.60 11.31
C LYS A 13 -6.85 6.44 11.19
N ALA A 14 -7.60 6.90 12.19
CA ALA A 14 -9.06 6.95 12.09
C ALA A 14 -9.55 8.01 11.09
N GLY A 15 -10.73 7.78 10.52
CA GLY A 15 -11.48 8.70 9.67
C GLY A 15 -12.02 9.91 10.44
N SER A 16 -12.78 10.76 9.75
CA SER A 16 -13.37 11.97 10.36
C SER A 16 -14.40 11.67 11.45
N ASP A 17 -15.01 10.49 11.39
CA ASP A 17 -15.94 9.93 12.38
C ASP A 17 -15.23 9.35 13.62
N GLY A 18 -13.90 9.19 13.57
CA GLY A 18 -13.10 8.66 14.68
C GLY A 18 -13.20 7.15 14.87
N GLN A 19 -13.91 6.43 13.99
CA GLN A 19 -14.08 4.97 14.06
C GLN A 19 -13.66 4.28 12.77
N SER A 20 -14.07 4.81 11.61
CA SER A 20 -13.71 4.23 10.31
C SER A 20 -12.21 4.35 10.00
N ILE A 21 -11.75 3.57 9.02
CA ILE A 21 -10.39 3.68 8.49
C ILE A 21 -10.25 5.02 7.76
N GLY A 22 -9.28 5.82 8.15
CA GLY A 22 -9.00 7.12 7.54
C GLY A 22 -8.23 7.01 6.22
N ASN A 23 -8.27 8.09 5.44
CA ASN A 23 -7.52 8.21 4.19
C ASN A 23 -6.02 8.36 4.47
N CYS A 24 -5.30 7.24 4.53
CA CYS A 24 -3.86 7.20 4.73
C CYS A 24 -3.25 6.11 3.82
N PRO A 25 -2.41 6.47 2.83
CA PRO A 25 -1.86 5.49 1.90
C PRO A 25 -0.82 4.59 2.56
N PHE A 26 -0.12 5.09 3.58
CA PHE A 26 0.82 4.29 4.37
C PHE A 26 0.09 3.19 5.15
N SER A 27 -1.07 3.53 5.73
CA SER A 27 -1.91 2.54 6.42
C SER A 27 -2.45 1.50 5.45
N GLN A 28 -2.92 1.94 4.29
CA GLN A 28 -3.40 1.04 3.23
C GLN A 28 -2.28 0.12 2.72
N ARG A 29 -1.07 0.64 2.54
CA ARG A 29 0.10 -0.15 2.11
C ARG A 29 0.40 -1.29 3.08
N LEU A 30 0.50 -1.00 4.37
CA LEU A 30 0.77 -2.03 5.38
C LEU A 30 -0.37 -3.04 5.51
N PHE A 31 -1.62 -2.58 5.42
CA PHE A 31 -2.78 -3.46 5.39
C PHE A 31 -2.70 -4.45 4.22
N MET A 32 -2.37 -3.96 3.02
CA MET A 32 -2.22 -4.81 1.83
C MET A 32 -1.07 -5.82 1.99
N VAL A 33 0.07 -5.41 2.57
CA VAL A 33 1.21 -6.31 2.82
C VAL A 33 0.78 -7.45 3.75
N LEU A 34 0.15 -7.15 4.88
CA LEU A 34 -0.32 -8.16 5.83
C LEU A 34 -1.38 -9.08 5.20
N TRP A 35 -2.30 -8.51 4.42
CA TRP A 35 -3.32 -9.27 3.71
C TRP A 35 -2.72 -10.27 2.71
N LEU A 36 -1.77 -9.82 1.89
CA LEU A 36 -1.10 -10.66 0.89
C LEU A 36 -0.18 -11.72 1.51
N LYS A 37 0.38 -11.43 2.69
CA LYS A 37 1.10 -12.45 3.49
C LYS A 37 0.17 -13.56 3.97
N GLY A 38 -1.15 -13.31 4.07
CA GLY A 38 -2.11 -14.29 4.58
C GLY A 38 -1.98 -14.54 6.08
N VAL A 39 -1.42 -13.58 6.83
CA VAL A 39 -1.35 -13.63 8.29
C VAL A 39 -2.70 -13.20 8.88
N THR A 40 -3.07 -13.75 10.03
CA THR A 40 -4.20 -13.22 10.81
C THR A 40 -3.72 -12.02 11.61
N PHE A 41 -4.35 -10.87 11.40
CA PHE A 41 -3.99 -9.63 12.08
C PHE A 41 -5.24 -8.83 12.44
N ASN A 42 -5.13 -8.02 13.50
CA ASN A 42 -6.16 -7.07 13.91
C ASN A 42 -5.85 -5.68 13.36
N VAL A 43 -6.90 -4.89 13.13
CA VAL A 43 -6.77 -3.49 12.71
C VAL A 43 -7.49 -2.61 13.70
N THR A 44 -6.72 -1.71 14.32
CA THR A 44 -7.24 -0.77 15.30
C THR A 44 -7.11 0.65 14.76
N THR A 45 -8.24 1.36 14.70
CA THR A 45 -8.26 2.75 14.26
C THR A 45 -7.93 3.68 15.42
N VAL A 46 -7.03 4.62 15.17
CA VAL A 46 -6.52 5.56 16.18
C VAL A 46 -7.06 6.95 15.90
N ASP A 47 -7.93 7.43 16.79
CA ASP A 47 -8.33 8.83 16.82
C ASP A 47 -7.25 9.68 17.50
N MET A 48 -6.53 10.45 16.68
CA MET A 48 -5.48 11.36 17.15
C MET A 48 -5.99 12.51 18.03
N LYS A 49 -7.30 12.81 18.03
CA LYS A 49 -7.91 13.84 18.88
C LYS A 49 -8.24 13.31 20.27
N ARG A 50 -8.72 12.07 20.36
CA ARG A 50 -9.16 11.44 21.60
C ARG A 50 -8.09 10.61 22.29
N LYS A 51 -6.94 10.35 21.62
CA LYS A 51 -5.73 9.65 22.12
C LYS A 51 -6.03 8.69 23.28
N PRO A 52 -6.55 7.48 23.01
CA PRO A 52 -6.80 6.49 24.05
C PRO A 52 -5.56 6.27 24.92
N ASP A 53 -5.74 6.18 26.24
CA ASP A 53 -4.63 6.10 27.19
C ASP A 53 -3.72 4.87 26.95
N ILE A 54 -4.29 3.78 26.45
CA ILE A 54 -3.57 2.56 26.03
C ILE A 54 -2.45 2.88 25.02
N LEU A 55 -2.65 3.85 24.12
CA LEU A 55 -1.64 4.23 23.13
C LEU A 55 -0.45 4.99 23.74
N LYS A 56 -0.65 5.69 24.87
CA LYS A 56 0.42 6.43 25.53
C LYS A 56 1.46 5.47 26.13
N ASP A 57 0.98 4.36 26.67
CA ASP A 57 1.83 3.34 27.28
C ASP A 57 2.48 2.44 26.22
N LEU A 58 1.73 2.10 25.15
CA LEU A 58 2.23 1.23 24.09
C LEU A 58 3.23 1.94 23.16
N ALA A 59 2.94 3.16 22.73
CA ALA A 59 3.72 3.86 21.71
C ALA A 59 3.74 5.39 21.95
N PRO A 60 4.46 5.87 22.99
CA PRO A 60 4.45 7.27 23.38
C PRO A 60 4.94 8.17 22.24
N GLY A 61 4.02 8.96 21.68
CA GLY A 61 4.31 9.92 20.62
C GLY A 61 4.36 9.35 19.20
N ALA A 62 4.18 8.03 19.03
CA ALA A 62 4.12 7.44 17.69
C ALA A 62 2.88 7.92 16.93
N GLN A 63 3.08 8.27 15.65
CA GLN A 63 1.99 8.62 14.75
C GLN A 63 1.60 7.37 13.94
N PRO A 64 0.31 7.09 13.75
CA PRO A 64 -0.11 6.00 12.88
C PRO A 64 0.30 6.27 11.42
N PRO A 65 0.64 5.22 10.63
CA PRO A 65 0.55 3.82 11.02
C PRO A 65 1.77 3.28 11.80
N PHE A 66 1.51 2.36 12.72
CA PHE A 66 2.52 1.55 13.39
C PHE A 66 1.99 0.13 13.62
N LEU A 67 2.89 -0.82 13.83
CA LEU A 67 2.57 -2.24 13.98
C LEU A 67 2.98 -2.71 15.38
N LEU A 68 2.10 -3.42 16.07
CA LEU A 68 2.44 -4.22 17.24
C LEU A 68 2.61 -5.67 16.80
N TYR A 69 3.79 -6.23 17.06
CA TYR A 69 4.11 -7.62 16.76
C TYR A 69 4.52 -8.33 18.05
N GLY A 70 3.62 -9.14 18.61
CA GLY A 70 3.74 -9.67 19.97
C GLY A 70 3.73 -8.54 20.98
N THR A 71 4.90 -8.19 21.52
CA THR A 71 5.10 -7.10 22.48
C THR A 71 5.90 -5.93 21.90
N GLU A 72 6.42 -6.06 20.67
CA GLU A 72 7.27 -5.05 20.07
C GLU A 72 6.49 -4.10 19.18
N VAL A 73 6.61 -2.79 19.44
CA VAL A 73 6.08 -1.75 18.56
C VAL A 73 7.10 -1.41 17.48
N LYS A 74 6.69 -1.57 16.22
CA LYS A 74 7.43 -1.15 15.03
C LYS A 74 6.81 0.13 14.49
N THR A 75 7.66 1.13 14.29
CA THR A 75 7.31 2.43 13.69
C THR A 75 8.05 2.60 12.37
N ASP A 76 7.65 3.58 11.56
CA ASP A 76 8.11 3.80 10.19
C ASP A 76 7.58 2.75 9.19
N THR A 77 6.85 3.21 8.18
CA THR A 77 6.20 2.33 7.19
C THR A 77 7.19 1.46 6.42
N ASN A 78 8.35 1.99 6.04
CA ASN A 78 9.32 1.24 5.26
C ASN A 78 9.98 0.16 6.13
N LYS A 79 10.33 0.50 7.37
CA LYS A 79 10.93 -0.47 8.32
C LYS A 79 9.95 -1.57 8.71
N ILE A 80 8.67 -1.25 8.88
CA ILE A 80 7.63 -2.25 9.14
C ILE A 80 7.53 -3.22 7.96
N GLU A 81 7.56 -2.71 6.73
CA GLU A 81 7.48 -3.51 5.52
C GLU A 81 8.70 -4.46 5.38
N GLU A 82 9.92 -3.94 5.59
CA GLU A 82 11.15 -4.75 5.63
C GLU A 82 11.06 -5.84 6.70
N PHE A 83 10.64 -5.47 7.92
CA PHE A 83 10.47 -6.41 9.03
C PHE A 83 9.45 -7.52 8.71
N LEU A 84 8.31 -7.18 8.09
CA LEU A 84 7.29 -8.15 7.70
C LEU A 84 7.80 -9.09 6.60
N GLU A 85 8.63 -8.62 5.68
CA GLU A 85 9.21 -9.46 4.63
C GLU A 85 10.22 -10.46 5.18
N GLU A 86 11.06 -10.03 6.12
CA GLU A 86 12.06 -10.89 6.79
C GLU A 86 11.41 -11.90 7.74
N THR A 87 10.44 -11.45 8.53
CA THR A 87 9.80 -12.27 9.58
C THR A 87 8.78 -13.24 8.99
N LEU A 88 7.97 -12.79 8.03
CA LEU A 88 6.94 -13.61 7.38
C LEU A 88 7.48 -14.17 6.07
N CYS A 89 8.43 -15.11 6.17
CA CYS A 89 9.12 -15.71 5.03
C CYS A 89 8.62 -17.14 4.69
N PRO A 90 8.96 -17.66 3.50
CA PRO A 90 8.68 -19.05 3.12
C PRO A 90 9.34 -20.07 4.07
N PRO A 91 8.77 -21.27 4.27
CA PRO A 91 7.68 -21.88 3.50
C PRO A 91 6.26 -21.50 3.96
N LYS A 92 6.13 -20.79 5.09
CA LYS A 92 4.84 -20.51 5.73
C LYS A 92 4.08 -19.35 5.09
N TYR A 93 4.80 -18.35 4.60
CA TYR A 93 4.22 -17.15 3.99
C TYR A 93 4.90 -16.85 2.64
N PRO A 94 4.17 -16.26 1.67
CA PRO A 94 4.75 -15.94 0.37
C PRO A 94 5.74 -14.79 0.46
N ARG A 95 6.74 -14.80 -0.42
CA ARG A 95 7.64 -13.65 -0.65
C ARG A 95 6.88 -12.58 -1.45
N LEU A 96 6.90 -11.34 -0.99
CA LEU A 96 6.17 -10.25 -1.66
C LEU A 96 7.10 -9.26 -2.36
N ALA A 97 8.40 -9.29 -2.06
CA ALA A 97 9.40 -8.46 -2.71
C ALA A 97 9.36 -8.61 -4.24
N ALA A 98 9.47 -7.49 -4.95
CA ALA A 98 9.47 -7.51 -6.40
C ALA A 98 10.70 -8.23 -6.96
N ARG A 99 10.48 -9.12 -7.94
CA ARG A 99 11.57 -9.80 -8.66
C ARG A 99 12.38 -8.83 -9.50
N ASN A 100 11.69 -7.89 -10.14
CA ASN A 100 12.29 -6.89 -11.01
C ASN A 100 12.45 -5.56 -10.24
N PRO A 101 13.70 -5.06 -10.04
CA PRO A 101 13.95 -3.82 -9.31
C PRO A 101 13.26 -2.60 -9.94
N GLU A 102 13.07 -2.60 -11.26
CA GLU A 102 12.38 -1.51 -11.96
C GLU A 102 10.94 -1.34 -11.46
N SER A 103 10.28 -2.44 -11.09
CA SER A 103 8.92 -2.40 -10.52
C SER A 103 8.85 -1.53 -9.28
N ASN A 104 9.90 -1.50 -8.44
CA ASN A 104 9.91 -0.70 -7.21
C ASN A 104 10.01 0.81 -7.48
N THR A 105 10.44 1.19 -8.68
CA THR A 105 10.65 2.59 -9.06
C THR A 105 9.62 3.12 -10.06
N ALA A 106 8.92 2.22 -10.74
CA ALA A 106 7.84 2.56 -11.65
C ALA A 106 6.72 3.31 -10.90
N GLY A 107 6.37 4.50 -11.37
CA GLY A 107 5.26 5.29 -10.82
C GLY A 107 5.53 6.06 -9.53
N LEU A 108 6.74 6.01 -8.95
CA LEU A 108 7.07 6.74 -7.70
C LEU A 108 6.83 8.26 -7.81
N ASP A 109 7.01 8.84 -9.00
CA ASP A 109 6.85 10.27 -9.23
C ASP A 109 5.39 10.69 -9.47
N VAL A 110 4.49 9.77 -9.86
CA VAL A 110 3.08 10.05 -10.17
C VAL A 110 2.39 10.78 -9.02
N PHE A 111 2.55 10.29 -7.79
CA PHE A 111 1.92 10.90 -6.62
C PHE A 111 2.41 12.32 -6.35
N SER A 112 3.71 12.57 -6.50
CA SER A 112 4.31 13.90 -6.33
C SER A 112 3.80 14.89 -7.38
N LYS A 113 3.68 14.44 -8.65
CA LYS A 113 3.16 15.26 -9.76
C LYS A 113 1.67 15.55 -9.60
N PHE A 114 0.89 14.54 -9.21
CA PHE A 114 -0.54 14.69 -8.91
C PHE A 114 -0.76 15.68 -7.76
N SER A 115 0.00 15.55 -6.68
CA SER A 115 -0.06 16.46 -5.54
C SER A 115 0.26 17.90 -5.94
N ALA A 116 1.27 18.11 -6.79
CA ALA A 116 1.61 19.44 -7.29
C ALA A 116 0.50 20.02 -8.17
N TYR A 117 -0.11 19.21 -9.03
CA TYR A 117 -1.23 19.61 -9.89
C TYR A 117 -2.48 20.00 -9.09
N ILE A 118 -2.95 19.13 -8.19
CA ILE A 118 -4.22 19.35 -7.48
C ILE A 118 -4.15 20.47 -6.44
N LYS A 119 -2.96 20.75 -5.89
CA LYS A 119 -2.73 21.84 -4.92
C LYS A 119 -2.42 23.17 -5.60
N ASN A 120 -2.23 23.18 -6.93
CA ASN A 120 -1.91 24.39 -7.66
C ASN A 120 -3.11 25.35 -7.65
N SER A 121 -2.85 26.61 -7.30
CA SER A 121 -3.84 27.68 -7.34
C SER A 121 -3.57 28.69 -8.46
N ASN A 122 -2.47 28.55 -9.21
CA ASN A 122 -2.11 29.46 -10.31
C ASN A 122 -2.50 28.88 -11.69
N PRO A 123 -3.48 29.46 -12.39
CA PRO A 123 -3.93 28.96 -13.70
C PRO A 123 -2.81 28.88 -14.76
N GLN A 124 -1.82 29.77 -14.71
CA GLN A 124 -0.73 29.81 -15.71
C GLN A 124 0.20 28.60 -15.63
N MET A 125 0.31 27.97 -14.46
CA MET A 125 1.14 26.79 -14.24
C MET A 125 0.39 25.48 -14.49
N ASN A 126 -0.93 25.54 -14.68
CA ASN A 126 -1.79 24.37 -14.73
C ASN A 126 -1.41 23.44 -15.89
N ASP A 127 -1.27 23.98 -17.10
CA ASP A 127 -0.92 23.22 -18.30
C ASP A 127 0.43 22.49 -18.16
N ASN A 128 1.41 23.12 -17.52
CA ASN A 128 2.73 22.54 -17.31
C ASN A 128 2.67 21.39 -16.27
N LEU A 129 1.93 21.60 -15.19
CA LEU A 129 1.74 20.58 -14.14
C LEU A 129 0.93 19.38 -14.67
N GLU A 130 -0.11 19.63 -15.45
CA GLU A 130 -0.91 18.60 -16.11
C GLU A 130 -0.08 17.77 -17.07
N LYS A 131 0.70 18.42 -17.95
CA LYS A 131 1.66 17.73 -18.83
C LYS A 131 2.67 16.92 -18.05
N GLY A 132 3.16 17.44 -16.92
CA GLY A 132 4.07 16.73 -16.03
C GLY A 132 3.45 15.45 -15.44
N LEU A 133 2.19 15.52 -15.00
CA LEU A 133 1.44 14.37 -14.50
C LEU A 133 1.16 13.35 -15.59
N LEU A 134 0.67 13.78 -16.76
CA LEU A 134 0.39 12.90 -17.89
C LEU A 134 1.65 12.17 -18.36
N LYS A 135 2.81 12.83 -18.34
CA LYS A 135 4.09 12.20 -18.68
C LYS A 135 4.48 11.12 -17.67
N ALA A 136 4.27 11.35 -16.37
CA ALA A 136 4.53 10.35 -15.33
C ALA A 136 3.57 9.14 -15.45
N LEU A 137 2.28 9.40 -15.69
CA LEU A 137 1.28 8.36 -15.94
C LEU A 137 1.63 7.53 -17.18
N LYS A 138 2.02 8.20 -18.28
CA LYS A 138 2.46 7.51 -19.50
C LYS A 138 3.66 6.62 -19.25
N LYS A 139 4.67 7.09 -18.49
CA LYS A 139 5.83 6.26 -18.14
C LYS A 139 5.43 5.00 -17.35
N LEU A 140 4.45 5.12 -16.45
CA LEU A 140 3.91 3.98 -15.72
C LEU A 140 3.15 3.02 -16.65
N ASP A 141 2.34 3.57 -17.56
CA ASP A 141 1.58 2.80 -18.56
C ASP A 141 2.50 2.02 -19.52
N ASP A 142 3.55 2.68 -20.02
CA ASP A 142 4.57 2.07 -20.87
C ASP A 142 5.24 0.88 -20.14
N TYR A 143 5.52 1.02 -18.84
CA TYR A 143 6.09 -0.05 -18.01
C TYR A 143 5.10 -1.22 -17.77
N LEU A 144 3.82 -0.93 -17.56
CA LEU A 144 2.79 -1.95 -17.36
C LEU A 144 2.45 -2.71 -18.66
N SER A 145 2.59 -2.04 -19.81
CA SER A 145 2.34 -2.60 -21.14
C SER A 145 3.52 -3.41 -21.69
N SER A 146 4.72 -3.22 -21.13
CA SER A 146 5.93 -3.93 -21.55
C SER A 146 6.01 -5.30 -20.87
N PRO A 147 6.22 -6.40 -21.63
CA PRO A 147 6.39 -7.73 -21.06
C PRO A 147 7.64 -7.77 -20.18
N LEU A 148 7.54 -8.38 -19.00
CA LEU A 148 8.70 -8.59 -18.15
C LEU A 148 9.59 -9.72 -18.67
N PRO A 149 10.90 -9.73 -18.34
CA PRO A 149 11.80 -10.83 -18.72
C PRO A 149 11.31 -12.22 -18.26
N ASP A 150 10.64 -12.29 -17.10
CA ASP A 150 10.07 -13.53 -16.55
C ASP A 150 8.76 -13.98 -17.27
N GLU A 151 8.16 -13.10 -18.09
CA GLU A 151 6.95 -13.35 -18.88
C GLU A 151 7.27 -13.72 -20.34
N ILE A 152 8.54 -13.57 -20.75
CA ILE A 152 9.01 -14.00 -22.06
C ILE A 152 9.26 -15.51 -21.98
N ASP A 153 8.25 -16.29 -22.37
CA ASP A 153 8.43 -17.73 -22.60
C ASP A 153 9.38 -17.92 -23.78
N GLU A 154 10.62 -18.32 -23.49
CA GLU A 154 11.67 -18.65 -24.49
C GLU A 154 11.25 -19.76 -25.47
N ASN A 155 10.08 -20.39 -25.29
CA ASN A 155 9.57 -21.46 -26.15
C ASN A 155 8.29 -21.11 -26.93
N SER A 156 7.82 -19.86 -26.93
CA SER A 156 6.68 -19.43 -27.75
C SER A 156 7.15 -18.77 -29.06
N ALA A 157 6.83 -19.38 -30.20
CA ALA A 157 7.27 -18.95 -31.52
C ALA A 157 6.45 -17.77 -32.09
N ASP A 158 5.90 -16.90 -31.24
CA ASP A 158 5.10 -15.74 -31.65
C ASP A 158 5.66 -14.46 -31.02
N ASP A 159 5.88 -13.45 -31.84
CA ASP A 159 6.42 -12.13 -31.51
C ASP A 159 5.45 -11.37 -30.57
N VAL A 160 5.65 -11.47 -29.25
CA VAL A 160 4.80 -10.83 -28.24
C VAL A 160 5.05 -9.32 -28.21
N THR A 161 4.31 -8.59 -29.04
CA THR A 161 4.37 -7.12 -29.16
C THR A 161 3.47 -6.37 -28.15
N SER A 162 2.75 -7.08 -27.28
CA SER A 162 1.93 -6.51 -26.20
C SER A 162 1.65 -7.55 -25.12
N SER A 163 1.71 -7.16 -23.84
CA SER A 163 1.38 -8.07 -22.74
C SER A 163 -0.12 -8.41 -22.76
N SER A 164 -0.45 -9.70 -22.83
CA SER A 164 -1.83 -10.22 -22.85
C SER A 164 -2.33 -10.62 -21.45
N ALA A 165 -1.59 -10.27 -20.40
CA ALA A 165 -1.90 -10.65 -19.03
C ALA A 165 -3.07 -9.82 -18.48
N PRO A 166 -4.15 -10.43 -17.96
CA PRO A 166 -5.15 -9.69 -17.19
C PRO A 166 -4.46 -9.09 -15.96
N SER A 167 -4.43 -7.76 -15.94
CA SER A 167 -3.76 -6.76 -15.08
C SER A 167 -3.57 -7.05 -13.57
N TRP A 168 -4.03 -8.18 -13.02
CA TRP A 168 -4.07 -8.41 -11.58
C TRP A 168 -3.65 -9.80 -11.10
N THR A 169 -3.45 -10.79 -11.98
CA THR A 169 -3.41 -12.20 -11.50
C THR A 169 -2.04 -12.88 -11.60
N VAL A 170 -1.08 -12.41 -12.42
CA VAL A 170 0.20 -13.13 -12.65
C VAL A 170 1.44 -12.27 -12.40
N ARG A 171 1.35 -11.17 -11.65
CA ARG A 171 2.55 -10.49 -11.13
C ARG A 171 2.65 -10.75 -9.64
N SER A 172 3.46 -11.72 -9.22
CA SER A 172 3.67 -12.08 -7.81
C SER A 172 4.47 -11.00 -7.04
N SER A 173 4.33 -9.73 -7.40
CA SER A 173 5.12 -8.60 -6.92
C SER A 173 4.20 -7.39 -6.78
N LEU A 174 3.46 -7.33 -5.67
CA LEU A 174 2.43 -6.31 -5.40
C LEU A 174 2.91 -5.09 -4.58
N TRP A 175 4.18 -5.09 -4.15
CA TRP A 175 4.78 -3.94 -3.44
C TRP A 175 4.71 -2.61 -4.22
N PRO A 176 4.92 -2.59 -5.56
CA PRO A 176 4.75 -1.37 -6.35
C PRO A 176 3.33 -0.81 -6.34
N THR A 177 2.33 -1.69 -6.44
CA THR A 177 0.93 -1.31 -6.59
C THR A 177 0.37 -0.66 -5.32
N ALA A 178 0.85 -1.09 -4.15
CA ALA A 178 0.48 -0.51 -2.86
C ALA A 178 1.10 0.88 -2.61
N THR A 179 2.20 1.22 -3.29
CA THR A 179 2.89 2.52 -3.16
C THR A 179 2.15 3.66 -3.89
N CYS A 180 1.33 3.34 -4.90
CA CYS A 180 0.61 4.35 -5.70
C CYS A 180 -0.71 4.86 -5.08
N CYS A 181 -1.15 4.35 -3.93
CA CYS A 181 -2.39 4.83 -3.31
C CYS A 181 -2.17 6.15 -2.54
N PRO A 182 -3.17 7.05 -2.47
CA PRO A 182 -2.96 8.50 -2.33
C PRO A 182 -2.87 9.02 -0.88
N SER A 183 -1.99 10.01 -0.62
CA SER A 183 -2.05 10.91 0.56
C SER A 183 -2.47 12.34 0.20
N SER A 184 -3.35 12.90 1.04
CA SER A 184 -3.68 14.32 1.15
C SER A 184 -4.54 14.97 0.04
N THR A 185 -5.73 15.37 0.51
CA THR A 185 -6.52 16.54 0.09
C THR A 185 -7.08 16.57 -1.34
N SER A 186 -7.95 15.62 -1.66
CA SER A 186 -9.29 15.98 -2.17
C SER A 186 -10.25 14.81 -2.02
N SER A 187 -11.39 15.13 -1.43
CA SER A 187 -12.47 14.23 -1.07
C SER A 187 -13.02 13.45 -2.27
N LYS A 188 -13.43 12.20 -2.02
CA LYS A 188 -14.43 11.37 -2.76
C LYS A 188 -13.99 10.23 -3.69
N TRP A 189 -12.72 10.01 -4.01
CA TRP A 189 -12.41 8.96 -5.02
C TRP A 189 -12.16 7.53 -4.52
N CYS A 190 -11.85 7.30 -3.23
CA CYS A 190 -11.39 5.97 -2.79
C CYS A 190 -12.41 5.11 -2.02
N VAL A 191 -13.60 5.62 -1.69
CA VAL A 191 -14.52 4.95 -0.73
C VAL A 191 -15.52 3.99 -1.39
N ARG A 192 -15.57 3.88 -2.72
CA ARG A 192 -16.69 3.17 -3.37
C ARG A 192 -16.55 1.63 -3.49
N SER A 193 -15.56 1.01 -2.87
CA SER A 193 -15.34 -0.45 -2.98
C SER A 193 -15.27 -1.23 -1.66
N PHE A 194 -15.56 -0.62 -0.51
CA PHE A 194 -15.54 -1.34 0.76
C PHE A 194 -16.82 -1.08 1.56
N GLU A 195 -17.94 -1.61 1.06
CA GLU A 195 -19.03 -2.02 1.95
C GLU A 195 -18.55 -3.26 2.71
N VAL A 196 -18.07 -3.04 3.93
CA VAL A 196 -17.93 -4.12 4.91
C VAL A 196 -19.33 -4.52 5.34
N SER A 197 -19.74 -5.74 4.98
CA SER A 197 -20.99 -6.35 5.44
C SER A 197 -21.12 -6.24 6.97
N PRO A 198 -22.23 -5.69 7.49
CA PRO A 198 -22.48 -5.61 8.92
C PRO A 198 -23.04 -6.95 9.40
N SER A 199 -22.16 -7.91 9.66
CA SER A 199 -22.55 -9.12 10.39
C SER A 199 -21.39 -9.66 11.22
N LEU A 200 -21.14 -9.02 12.36
CA LEU A 200 -20.74 -9.71 13.59
C LEU A 200 -20.87 -8.72 14.76
N ALA A 201 -22.11 -8.43 15.12
CA ALA A 201 -22.47 -7.88 16.42
C ALA A 201 -23.56 -8.79 16.99
N ARG A 202 -23.12 -9.88 17.61
CA ARG A 202 -23.79 -10.64 18.67
C ARG A 202 -22.81 -11.62 19.27
#